data_AF-A0A7D9L237-F1
#
_entry.id   AF-A0A7D9L237-F1
#
_cell.length_a   1.000
_cell.length_b   1.000
_cell.length_c   1.000
_cell.angle_alpha   90.00
_cell.angle_beta   90.00
_cell.angle_gamma   90.00
#
_symmetry.space_group_name_H-M   'P 1'
#
loop_
_entity.id
_entity.type
_entity.pdbx_description
1 polymer ?
#
loop_
_entity_poly.entity_id
_entity_poly.type
_entity_poly.pdbx_seq_one_letter_code
_entity_poly.pdbx_strand_id
1 'polypeptide(L)'
;MDPGVSLVAKVLEASENTKVWQITFSSSEILIFKDIDADGGRQKKLLKIAKYLKTKSDLPDTVASYHLKTLLLEMNERRKDPADWTEDKLVPQFKELMNGFLAALKAGILKSFFITKFNLFRGKNLAEAITKVSKRSGVTLIHSSQSRSVTRRLSQAETR
;
A
#
# COMPACT_ATOMS: atom_id res chain seq x y z
N MET A 1 13.73 25.53 -9.30
CA MET A 1 13.19 24.41 -8.49
C MET A 1 11.77 24.20 -8.93
N ASP A 2 11.36 22.95 -9.14
CA ASP A 2 9.96 22.59 -9.36
C ASP A 2 9.14 23.06 -8.13
N PRO A 3 8.07 23.87 -8.28
CA PRO A 3 7.32 24.45 -7.16
C PRO A 3 6.69 23.40 -6.22
N GLY A 4 6.69 22.12 -6.62
CA GLY A 4 6.16 21.00 -5.85
C GLY A 4 7.11 20.34 -4.84
N VAL A 5 8.41 20.62 -4.88
CA VAL A 5 9.44 19.87 -4.12
C VAL A 5 10.07 20.73 -3.03
N SER A 6 10.14 20.22 -1.80
CA SER A 6 10.88 20.86 -0.71
C SER A 6 11.65 19.86 0.15
N LEU A 7 12.49 20.36 1.05
CA LEU A 7 13.28 19.55 1.99
C LEU A 7 12.76 19.77 3.41
N VAL A 8 12.61 18.68 4.17
CA VAL A 8 12.28 18.71 5.59
C VAL A 8 13.37 18.01 6.39
N ALA A 9 13.71 18.57 7.54
CA ALA A 9 14.66 17.93 8.45
C ALA A 9 14.04 16.66 9.05
N LYS A 10 14.80 15.57 9.06
CA LYS A 10 14.41 14.29 9.65
C LYS A 10 15.53 13.76 10.52
N VAL A 11 15.15 13.28 11.70
CA VAL A 11 16.05 12.58 12.61
C VAL A 11 15.95 11.09 12.31
N LEU A 12 17.09 10.42 12.12
CA LEU A 12 17.14 8.97 12.00
C LEU A 12 17.37 8.35 13.38
N GLU A 13 16.43 7.51 13.81
CA GLU A 13 16.45 6.83 15.12
C GLU A 13 17.59 5.80 15.26
N ALA A 14 18.27 5.44 14.17
CA ALA A 14 19.20 4.30 14.12
C ALA A 14 20.65 4.63 14.49
N SER A 15 21.04 5.91 14.56
CA SER A 15 22.39 6.33 14.94
C SER A 15 22.37 7.75 15.50
N GLU A 16 22.84 7.93 16.73
CA GLU A 16 23.08 9.20 17.45
C GLU A 16 22.68 10.46 16.66
N ASN A 17 21.41 10.89 16.78
CA ASN A 17 20.89 12.17 16.32
C ASN A 17 21.33 12.62 14.90
N THR A 18 21.50 11.68 13.97
CA THR A 18 21.90 12.04 12.61
C THR A 18 20.76 12.79 11.94
N LYS A 19 20.96 14.10 11.69
CA LYS A 19 20.02 14.97 10.99
C LYS A 19 20.22 14.80 9.49
N VAL A 20 19.19 14.34 8.81
CA VAL A 20 19.17 14.22 7.35
C VAL A 20 18.08 15.09 6.77
N TRP A 21 18.26 15.52 5.52
CA TRP A 21 17.20 16.18 4.76
C TRP A 21 16.39 15.12 4.01
N GLN A 22 15.08 15.13 4.21
CA GLN A 22 14.15 14.30 3.43
C GLN A 22 13.46 15.18 2.39
N ILE A 23 13.45 14.70 1.14
CA ILE A 23 12.62 15.28 0.09
C ILE A 23 11.14 15.07 0.45
N THR A 24 10.33 16.11 0.28
CA THR A 24 8.88 16.05 0.41
C THR A 24 8.19 16.68 -0.80
N PHE A 25 7.00 16.17 -1.09
CA PHE A 25 6.11 16.61 -2.17
C PHE A 25 4.77 17.10 -1.59
N SER A 26 4.76 17.53 -0.32
CA SER A 26 3.55 17.95 0.37
C SER A 26 2.74 19.00 -0.41
N SER A 27 3.41 19.97 -1.04
CA SER A 27 2.76 20.99 -1.86
C SER A 27 2.05 20.38 -3.06
N SER A 28 2.72 19.48 -3.80
CA SER A 28 2.12 18.74 -4.90
C SER A 28 0.95 17.87 -4.45
N GLU A 29 1.09 17.18 -3.31
CA GLU A 29 -0.01 16.40 -2.74
C GLU A 29 -1.21 17.26 -2.42
N ILE A 30 -1.00 18.44 -1.80
CA ILE A 30 -2.08 19.37 -1.48
C ILE A 30 -2.81 19.79 -2.75
N LEU A 31 -2.09 20.11 -3.82
CA LEU A 31 -2.69 20.50 -5.10
C LEU A 31 -3.48 19.34 -5.72
N ILE A 32 -2.89 18.15 -5.81
CA ILE A 32 -3.59 16.97 -6.35
C ILE A 32 -4.86 16.71 -5.53
N PHE A 33 -4.74 16.63 -4.20
CA PHE A 33 -5.90 16.37 -3.34
C PHE A 33 -6.89 17.52 -3.30
N LYS A 34 -6.51 18.76 -3.62
CA LYS A 34 -7.48 19.85 -3.74
C LYS A 34 -8.49 19.53 -4.84
N ASP A 35 -7.99 19.12 -5.99
CA ASP A 35 -8.77 18.99 -7.23
C ASP A 35 -9.15 17.52 -7.57
N ILE A 36 -8.75 16.54 -6.75
CA ILE A 36 -8.98 15.11 -7.01
C ILE A 36 -10.46 14.71 -7.16
N ASP A 37 -11.39 15.47 -6.58
CA ASP A 37 -12.85 15.23 -6.68
C ASP A 37 -13.52 16.32 -7.55
N ALA A 38 -12.77 17.09 -8.37
CA ALA A 38 -13.30 18.22 -9.13
C ALA A 38 -14.36 17.81 -10.18
N ASP A 39 -14.33 16.55 -10.60
CA ASP A 39 -15.28 15.90 -11.51
C ASP A 39 -16.51 15.32 -10.78
N GLY A 40 -16.66 15.57 -9.48
CA GLY A 40 -17.74 15.00 -8.65
C GLY A 40 -17.44 13.59 -8.12
N GLY A 41 -16.20 13.12 -8.28
CA GLY A 41 -15.71 11.88 -7.70
C GLY A 41 -15.72 11.87 -6.16
N ARG A 42 -15.34 10.72 -5.58
CA ARG A 42 -15.38 10.46 -4.13
C ARG A 42 -14.07 9.93 -3.57
N GLN A 43 -12.96 10.18 -4.25
CA GLN A 43 -11.61 9.79 -3.86
C GLN A 43 -11.31 10.23 -2.42
N LYS A 44 -11.68 11.47 -2.03
CA LYS A 44 -11.49 11.93 -0.64
C LYS A 44 -12.31 11.14 0.37
N LYS A 45 -13.55 10.79 0.04
CA LYS A 45 -14.42 9.98 0.93
C LYS A 45 -13.82 8.59 1.12
N LEU A 46 -13.34 7.99 0.04
CA LEU A 46 -12.64 6.72 0.07
C LEU A 46 -11.41 6.76 0.98
N LEU A 47 -10.56 7.80 0.83
CA LEU A 47 -9.38 7.98 1.66
C LEU A 47 -9.73 8.17 3.14
N LYS A 48 -10.79 8.93 3.44
CA LYS A 48 -11.28 9.12 4.81
C LYS A 48 -11.67 7.78 5.45
N ILE A 49 -12.39 6.93 4.73
CA ILE A 49 -12.77 5.59 5.20
C ILE A 49 -11.54 4.73 5.46
N ALA A 50 -10.58 4.69 4.54
CA ALA A 50 -9.35 3.92 4.70
C ALA A 50 -8.51 4.40 5.91
N LYS A 51 -8.37 5.72 6.09
CA LYS A 51 -7.68 6.31 7.25
C LYS A 51 -8.41 6.02 8.57
N TYR A 52 -9.74 6.13 8.57
CA TYR A 52 -10.55 5.81 9.74
C TYR A 52 -10.32 4.37 10.17
N LEU A 53 -10.32 3.43 9.21
CA LEU A 53 -10.03 2.04 9.50
C LEU A 53 -8.63 1.89 10.06
N LYS A 54 -7.59 2.50 9.47
CA LYS A 54 -6.22 2.48 10.04
C LYS A 54 -6.20 2.88 11.51
N THR A 55 -6.91 3.94 11.88
CA THR A 55 -7.00 4.43 13.27
C THR A 55 -7.79 3.47 14.17
N LYS A 56 -8.86 2.84 13.67
CA LYS A 56 -9.71 1.94 14.46
C LYS A 56 -9.24 0.48 14.49
N SER A 57 -8.25 0.11 13.67
CA SER A 57 -7.87 -1.29 13.47
C SER A 57 -6.57 -1.71 14.14
N ASP A 58 -6.01 -0.85 15.00
CA ASP A 58 -4.71 -1.04 15.67
C ASP A 58 -3.62 -1.44 14.68
N LEU A 59 -3.68 -0.94 13.43
CA LEU A 59 -2.59 -1.18 12.49
C LEU A 59 -1.30 -0.61 13.06
N PRO A 60 -0.18 -1.34 12.94
CA PRO A 60 1.08 -0.88 13.50
C PRO A 60 1.49 0.44 12.87
N ASP A 61 2.21 1.27 13.62
CA ASP A 61 2.65 2.59 13.14
C ASP A 61 3.57 2.52 11.92
N THR A 62 4.15 1.34 11.64
CA THR A 62 4.83 1.03 10.38
C THR A 62 3.95 1.27 9.16
N VAL A 63 2.62 1.24 9.32
CA VAL A 63 1.60 1.64 8.36
C VAL A 63 1.16 3.09 8.61
N ALA A 64 1.83 4.04 7.97
CA ALA A 64 1.40 5.44 7.96
C ALA A 64 0.20 5.70 7.03
N SER A 65 -0.56 6.76 7.31
CA SER A 65 -1.59 7.30 6.38
C SER A 65 -1.02 7.61 4.99
N TYR A 66 0.28 7.85 4.90
CA TYR A 66 1.01 8.11 3.67
C TYR A 66 0.96 6.92 2.68
N HIS A 67 0.98 5.68 3.17
CA HIS A 67 0.88 4.50 2.31
C HIS A 67 -0.49 4.41 1.64
N LEU A 68 -1.57 4.72 2.39
CA LEU A 68 -2.93 4.74 1.86
C LEU A 68 -3.13 5.87 0.84
N LYS A 69 -2.54 7.05 1.08
CA LYS A 69 -2.50 8.14 0.09
C LYS A 69 -1.82 7.69 -1.19
N THR A 70 -0.65 7.05 -1.08
CA THR A 70 0.14 6.57 -2.23
C THR A 70 -0.69 5.63 -3.11
N LEU A 71 -1.34 4.63 -2.50
CA LEU A 71 -2.20 3.69 -3.24
C LEU A 71 -3.41 4.35 -3.88
N LEU A 72 -4.02 5.34 -3.21
CA LEU A 72 -5.12 6.08 -3.80
C LEU A 72 -4.66 6.88 -5.02
N LEU A 73 -3.50 7.53 -4.95
CA LEU A 73 -2.93 8.28 -6.08
C LEU A 73 -2.64 7.34 -7.26
N GLU A 74 -2.04 6.17 -7.02
CA GLU A 74 -1.85 5.13 -8.05
C GLU A 74 -3.18 4.62 -8.62
N MET A 75 -4.23 4.48 -7.80
CA MET A 75 -5.55 4.09 -8.27
C MET A 75 -6.21 5.19 -9.11
N ASN A 76 -6.04 6.46 -8.74
CA ASN A 76 -6.52 7.62 -9.49
C ASN A 76 -5.83 7.78 -10.84
N GLU A 77 -4.54 7.46 -10.95
CA GLU A 77 -3.86 7.45 -12.26
C GLU A 77 -4.39 6.36 -13.20
N ARG A 78 -4.80 5.21 -12.64
CA ARG A 78 -5.38 4.09 -13.41
C ARG A 78 -6.85 4.32 -13.79
N ARG A 79 -7.61 5.02 -12.95
CA ARG A 79 -9.05 5.27 -13.09
C ARG A 79 -9.33 6.74 -13.37
N LYS A 80 -9.23 7.10 -14.66
CA LYS A 80 -9.42 8.49 -15.13
C LYS A 80 -10.87 8.83 -15.48
N ASP A 81 -11.75 7.84 -15.57
CA ASP A 81 -13.15 8.06 -15.88
C ASP A 81 -13.90 8.49 -14.61
N PRO A 82 -14.59 9.64 -14.59
CA PRO A 82 -15.42 10.05 -13.46
C PRO A 82 -16.45 8.97 -13.05
N ALA A 83 -16.93 8.16 -14.00
CA ALA A 83 -17.86 7.06 -13.74
C ALA A 83 -17.25 5.96 -12.85
N ASP A 84 -15.91 5.87 -12.75
CA ASP A 84 -15.26 4.96 -11.83
C ASP A 84 -15.51 5.36 -10.37
N TRP A 85 -15.78 6.64 -10.08
CA TRP A 85 -15.76 7.24 -8.73
C TRP A 85 -17.16 7.61 -8.19
N THR A 86 -18.22 7.04 -8.75
CA THR A 86 -19.62 7.21 -8.29
C THR A 86 -19.90 6.52 -6.94
N GLU A 87 -21.07 6.74 -6.33
CA GLU A 87 -21.37 6.23 -4.97
C GLU A 87 -21.35 4.70 -4.94
N ASP A 88 -21.95 4.09 -5.96
CA ASP A 88 -22.08 2.64 -6.09
C ASP A 88 -20.71 1.95 -6.23
N LYS A 89 -19.68 2.70 -6.64
CA LYS A 89 -18.29 2.22 -6.77
C LYS A 89 -17.48 2.35 -5.50
N LEU A 90 -17.93 3.09 -4.49
CA LEU A 90 -17.16 3.36 -3.27
C LEU A 90 -16.74 2.08 -2.54
N VAL A 91 -17.64 1.09 -2.43
CA VAL A 91 -17.33 -0.20 -1.78
C VAL A 91 -16.38 -1.05 -2.63
N PRO A 92 -16.62 -1.28 -3.94
CA PRO A 92 -15.66 -1.94 -4.83
C PRO A 92 -14.26 -1.31 -4.78
N GLN A 93 -14.17 0.02 -4.89
CA GLN A 93 -12.91 0.75 -4.85
C GLN A 93 -12.21 0.64 -3.49
N PHE A 94 -12.97 0.64 -2.40
CA PHE A 94 -12.43 0.39 -1.08
C PHE A 94 -11.81 -1.01 -0.96
N LYS A 95 -12.50 -2.03 -1.47
CA LYS A 95 -11.95 -3.39 -1.51
C LYS A 95 -10.69 -3.45 -2.38
N GLU A 96 -10.69 -2.81 -3.54
CA GLU A 96 -9.51 -2.73 -4.41
C GLU A 96 -8.32 -2.07 -3.68
N LEU A 97 -8.54 -0.92 -3.04
CA LEU A 97 -7.50 -0.21 -2.28
C LEU A 97 -6.90 -1.10 -1.19
N MET A 98 -7.74 -1.80 -0.43
CA MET A 98 -7.28 -2.69 0.66
C MET A 98 -6.58 -3.95 0.14
N ASN A 99 -7.05 -4.52 -0.96
CA ASN A 99 -6.41 -5.66 -1.61
C ASN A 99 -5.04 -5.27 -2.17
N GLY A 100 -4.94 -4.11 -2.83
CA GLY A 100 -3.68 -3.54 -3.29
C GLY A 100 -2.73 -3.27 -2.13
N PHE A 101 -3.24 -2.75 -1.02
CA PHE A 101 -2.44 -2.55 0.19
C PHE A 101 -1.91 -3.87 0.77
N LEU A 102 -2.75 -4.90 0.86
CA LEU A 102 -2.33 -6.22 1.33
C LEU A 102 -1.30 -6.86 0.38
N ALA A 103 -1.48 -6.72 -0.93
CA ALA A 103 -0.54 -7.22 -1.93
C ALA A 103 0.83 -6.52 -1.80
N ALA A 104 0.84 -5.19 -1.66
CA ALA A 104 2.05 -4.41 -1.45
C ALA A 104 2.78 -4.80 -0.15
N LEU A 105 2.03 -5.03 0.94
CA LEU A 105 2.58 -5.50 2.21
C LEU A 105 3.23 -6.88 2.06
N LYS A 106 2.55 -7.84 1.41
CA LYS A 106 3.07 -9.19 1.17
C LYS A 106 4.30 -9.19 0.28
N ALA A 107 4.33 -8.32 -0.73
CA ALA A 107 5.49 -8.16 -1.61
C ALA A 107 6.65 -7.41 -0.93
N GLY A 108 6.40 -6.72 0.19
CA GLY A 108 7.38 -5.82 0.82
C GLY A 108 7.72 -4.60 -0.04
N ILE A 109 6.86 -4.26 -1.02
CA ILE A 109 7.11 -3.21 -2.00
C ILE A 109 5.89 -2.31 -2.09
N LEU A 110 6.09 -1.03 -1.78
CA LEU A 110 5.19 0.05 -2.14
C LEU A 110 6.03 1.22 -2.64
N LYS A 111 5.97 1.51 -3.94
CA LYS A 111 6.74 2.60 -4.53
C LYS A 111 6.15 3.94 -4.11
N SER A 112 6.98 4.94 -3.86
CA SER A 112 6.49 6.31 -3.72
C SER A 112 5.88 6.77 -5.03
N PHE A 113 4.75 7.47 -4.94
CA PHE A 113 4.06 8.05 -6.09
C PHE A 113 4.96 9.03 -6.86
N PHE A 114 5.69 9.90 -6.16
CA PHE A 114 6.56 10.91 -6.77
C PHE A 114 7.97 10.41 -7.10
N ILE A 115 8.46 9.39 -6.37
CA ILE A 115 9.80 8.81 -6.59
C ILE A 115 9.66 7.30 -6.77
N THR A 116 9.43 6.86 -8.00
CA THR A 116 9.16 5.44 -8.33
C THR A 116 10.28 4.47 -7.94
N LYS A 117 11.53 4.97 -7.80
CA LYS A 117 12.69 4.20 -7.33
C LYS A 117 12.71 4.02 -5.80
N PHE A 118 11.89 4.74 -5.05
CA PHE A 118 11.87 4.72 -3.59
C PHE A 118 10.78 3.79 -3.06
N ASN A 119 11.18 2.71 -2.40
CA ASN A 119 10.25 1.79 -1.73
C ASN A 119 9.94 2.25 -0.30
N LEU A 120 8.69 2.62 -0.04
CA LEU A 120 8.17 3.08 1.26
C LEU A 120 8.18 1.99 2.35
N PHE A 121 8.31 0.72 1.98
CA PHE A 121 8.41 -0.41 2.90
C PHE A 121 9.84 -0.89 3.15
N ARG A 122 10.84 -0.29 2.49
CA ARG A 122 12.24 -0.69 2.68
C ARG A 122 12.65 -0.54 4.15
N GLY A 123 13.20 -1.62 4.73
CA GLY A 123 13.72 -1.63 6.11
C GLY A 123 12.64 -1.67 7.20
N LYS A 124 11.37 -1.90 6.87
CA LYS A 124 10.27 -2.01 7.85
C LYS A 124 9.92 -3.47 8.14
N ASN A 125 9.60 -3.77 9.40
CA ASN A 125 8.95 -5.04 9.74
C ASN A 125 7.45 -4.97 9.41
N LEU A 126 7.00 -5.78 8.46
CA LEU A 126 5.63 -5.78 7.95
C LEU A 126 4.80 -6.97 8.45
N ALA A 127 5.38 -7.93 9.18
CA ALA A 127 4.70 -9.18 9.55
C ALA A 127 3.41 -8.94 10.35
N GLU A 128 3.48 -8.01 11.31
CA GLU A 128 2.32 -7.61 12.11
C GLU A 128 1.24 -6.93 11.25
N ALA A 129 1.66 -6.04 10.34
CA ALA A 129 0.75 -5.36 9.43
C ALA A 129 0.01 -6.34 8.51
N ILE A 130 0.74 -7.30 7.92
CA ILE A 130 0.16 -8.35 7.06
C ILE A 130 -0.89 -9.15 7.84
N THR A 131 -0.56 -9.56 9.06
CA THR A 131 -1.46 -10.35 9.91
C THR A 131 -2.75 -9.59 10.23
N LYS A 132 -2.63 -8.32 10.65
CA LYS A 132 -3.78 -7.48 11.02
C LYS A 132 -4.66 -7.12 9.82
N VAL A 133 -4.07 -6.81 8.65
CA VAL A 133 -4.81 -6.49 7.42
C VAL A 133 -5.50 -7.74 6.83
N SER A 134 -4.84 -8.90 6.84
CA SER A 134 -5.42 -10.15 6.29
C SER A 134 -6.68 -10.58 7.06
N LYS A 135 -6.62 -10.57 8.40
CA LYS A 135 -7.77 -10.93 9.26
C LYS A 135 -9.01 -10.06 9.00
N ARG A 136 -8.83 -8.79 8.62
CA ARG A 136 -9.92 -7.82 8.46
C ARG A 136 -10.43 -7.69 7.03
N SER A 137 -9.63 -8.08 6.04
CA SER A 137 -10.04 -8.10 4.62
C SER A 137 -10.89 -9.33 4.27
N GLY A 138 -11.09 -10.28 5.20
CA GLY A 138 -11.73 -11.56 4.91
C GLY A 138 -10.86 -12.50 4.07
N VAL A 139 -9.57 -12.17 3.90
CA VAL A 139 -8.60 -12.95 3.13
C VAL A 139 -7.87 -13.89 4.10
N THR A 140 -8.28 -15.17 4.12
CA THR A 140 -7.60 -16.21 4.89
C THR A 140 -6.18 -16.42 4.38
N LEU A 141 -5.19 -16.36 5.28
CA LEU A 141 -3.81 -16.73 5.02
C LEU A 141 -3.73 -18.24 4.78
N ILE A 142 -3.71 -18.68 3.53
CA ILE A 142 -3.22 -20.02 3.21
C ILE A 142 -1.69 -19.93 3.28
N HIS A 143 -1.12 -20.35 4.41
CA HIS A 143 0.31 -20.63 4.50
C HIS A 143 0.61 -21.75 3.50
N SER A 144 1.30 -21.45 2.40
CA SER A 144 1.83 -22.47 1.49
C SER A 144 3.03 -23.16 2.15
N SER A 145 2.77 -24.10 3.05
CA SER A 145 3.76 -25.08 3.51
C SER A 145 3.59 -26.38 2.74
N GLN A 146 4.06 -26.42 1.49
CA GLN A 146 4.38 -27.70 0.87
C GLN A 146 5.45 -27.56 -0.22
N SER A 147 6.70 -27.42 0.21
CA SER A 147 7.80 -28.02 -0.53
C SER A 147 7.76 -29.52 -0.21
N ARG A 148 7.07 -30.30 -1.05
CA ARG A 148 7.23 -31.76 -1.06
C ARG A 148 8.27 -32.08 -2.12
N SER A 149 9.44 -32.43 -1.61
CA SER A 149 10.39 -33.39 -2.15
C SER A 149 9.87 -34.17 -3.37
N VAL A 150 10.47 -33.84 -4.51
CA VAL A 150 10.67 -34.76 -5.62
C VAL A 150 11.47 -35.97 -5.08
N THR A 151 10.96 -37.19 -5.27
CA THR A 151 11.64 -38.36 -5.86
C THR A 151 10.96 -39.67 -5.44
N ARG A 152 10.75 -40.53 -6.44
CA ARG A 152 10.57 -42.00 -6.40
C ARG A 152 9.16 -42.55 -6.20
N ARG A 153 8.55 -42.96 -7.33
CA ARG A 153 8.01 -44.31 -7.57
C ARG A 153 7.47 -44.42 -8.98
N LEU A 154 8.32 -44.80 -9.95
CA LEU A 154 7.93 -45.52 -11.16
C LEU A 154 9.18 -46.27 -11.68
N SER A 155 9.24 -47.56 -11.40
CA SER A 155 9.87 -48.64 -12.20
C SER A 155 10.13 -49.84 -11.29
N GLN A 156 9.15 -50.74 -11.23
CA GLN A 156 9.36 -52.19 -11.18
C GLN A 156 7.98 -52.83 -11.34
N ALA A 157 7.53 -52.83 -12.59
CA ALA A 157 6.50 -53.73 -13.09
C ALA A 157 6.89 -54.05 -14.53
N GLU A 158 8.05 -54.68 -14.70
CA GLU A 158 8.50 -55.24 -15.98
C GLU A 158 9.66 -56.21 -15.70
N THR A 159 9.33 -57.43 -15.27
CA THR A 159 10.11 -58.62 -15.61
C THR A 159 9.19 -59.84 -15.48
N ARG A 160 8.73 -60.32 -16.63
CA ARG A 160 8.53 -61.75 -16.85
C ARG A 160 9.86 -62.32 -17.34
#